data_AF-A0A3P8KZ30-F1
#
_entry.id   AF-A0A3P8KZ30-F1
#
_cell.length_a   1.000
_cell.length_b   1.000
_cell.length_c   1.000
_cell.angle_alpha   90.00
_cell.angle_beta   90.00
_cell.angle_gamma   90.00
#
_symmetry.space_group_name_H-M   'P 1'
#
loop_
_entity.id
_entity.type
_entity.pdbx_description
1 polymer ?
#
loop_
_entity_poly.entity_id
_entity_poly.type
_entity_poly.pdbx_seq_one_letter_code
_entity_poly.pdbx_strand_id
1 'polypeptide(L)'
;MGLFLINFNNQYDSNQTNDTVTARGKTRHSGLETQARYDLGDLSPRFDNLSVYASYAYVNAEIREKGDTYGNQVPFSPKHKGTLGVDYKPGSWTFNLNSDFQSSQFADNANTVEESADGSTGRIPGFMLWGARVAYDFGPQMADLNLAVG
;
A
#
# COMPACT_ATOMS: atom_id res chain seq x y z
N MET A 1 -5.20 13.57 6.53
CA MET A 1 -4.65 12.56 7.46
C MET A 1 -5.78 12.08 8.36
N GLY A 2 -5.92 10.78 8.53
CA GLY A 2 -6.85 10.12 9.43
C GLY A 2 -6.14 9.10 10.31
N LEU A 3 -6.71 8.84 11.48
CA LEU A 3 -6.30 7.76 12.37
C LEU A 3 -7.45 6.76 12.47
N PHE A 4 -7.12 5.49 12.66
CA PHE A 4 -8.14 4.46 12.83
C PHE A 4 -7.78 3.45 13.90
N LEU A 5 -8.82 2.85 14.48
CA LEU A 5 -8.74 1.71 15.40
C LEU A 5 -9.95 0.79 15.15
N ILE A 6 -9.68 -0.47 14.86
CA ILE A 6 -10.66 -1.52 14.64
C ILE A 6 -10.35 -2.64 15.62
N ASN A 7 -11.34 -3.03 16.43
CA ASN A 7 -11.30 -4.27 17.19
C ASN A 7 -12.31 -5.22 16.56
N PHE A 8 -11.83 -6.32 15.98
CA PHE A 8 -12.69 -7.31 15.35
C PHE A 8 -12.67 -8.59 16.17
N ASN A 9 -13.80 -8.92 16.79
CA ASN A 9 -13.95 -10.03 17.73
C ASN A 9 -14.87 -11.10 17.19
N ASN A 10 -14.73 -12.33 17.69
CA ASN A 10 -15.60 -13.46 17.38
C ASN A 10 -15.66 -13.80 15.88
N GLN A 11 -14.50 -13.73 15.21
CA GLN A 11 -14.34 -14.23 13.84
C GLN A 11 -14.47 -15.75 13.86
N TYR A 12 -15.18 -16.31 12.87
CA TYR A 12 -15.32 -17.76 12.76
C TYR A 12 -13.98 -18.42 12.40
N ASP A 13 -13.20 -17.78 11.52
CA ASP A 13 -11.84 -18.19 11.24
C ASP A 13 -10.93 -17.84 12.43
N SER A 14 -10.32 -18.87 13.01
CA SER A 14 -9.34 -18.71 14.09
C SER A 14 -8.05 -18.09 13.58
N ASN A 15 -7.38 -17.33 14.45
CA ASN A 15 -6.03 -16.83 14.20
C ASN A 15 -4.94 -17.75 14.78
N GLN A 16 -5.30 -18.86 15.41
CA GLN A 16 -4.33 -19.86 15.90
C GLN A 16 -3.78 -20.72 14.76
N THR A 17 -2.74 -21.52 15.03
CA THR A 17 -2.18 -22.44 14.00
C THR A 17 -3.14 -23.57 13.63
N ASN A 18 -3.93 -24.03 14.61
CA ASN A 18 -4.93 -25.07 14.44
C ASN A 18 -6.31 -24.53 14.81
N ASP A 19 -7.23 -24.52 13.85
CA ASP A 19 -8.60 -24.11 14.11
C ASP A 19 -9.35 -25.21 14.89
N THR A 20 -10.20 -24.80 15.82
CA THR A 20 -11.04 -25.69 16.63
C THR A 20 -12.46 -25.16 16.67
N VAL A 21 -13.46 -26.03 16.88
CA VAL A 21 -14.88 -25.64 16.88
C VAL A 21 -15.22 -24.47 17.82
N THR A 22 -14.44 -24.31 18.89
CA THR A 22 -14.59 -23.23 19.89
C THR A 22 -13.67 -22.04 19.68
N ALA A 23 -12.63 -22.14 18.84
CA ALA A 23 -11.70 -21.05 18.59
C ALA A 23 -12.41 -19.90 17.87
N ARG A 24 -12.00 -18.66 18.16
CA ARG A 24 -12.66 -17.47 17.66
C ARG A 24 -11.63 -16.39 17.45
N GLY A 25 -11.38 -16.09 16.18
CA GLY A 25 -10.42 -15.06 15.79
C GLY A 25 -10.74 -13.72 16.43
N LYS A 26 -9.67 -13.03 16.81
CA LYS A 26 -9.72 -11.70 17.39
C LYS A 26 -8.49 -10.93 16.93
N THR A 27 -8.72 -9.87 16.17
CA THR A 27 -7.66 -9.02 15.63
C THR A 27 -7.89 -7.56 16.00
N ARG A 28 -6.81 -6.81 16.08
CA ARG A 28 -6.83 -5.36 16.27
C ARG A 28 -6.05 -4.71 15.14
N HIS A 29 -6.69 -3.76 14.45
CA HIS A 29 -6.07 -2.98 13.39
C HIS A 29 -6.04 -1.53 13.82
N SER A 30 -4.84 -0.98 13.96
CA SER A 30 -4.66 0.43 14.33
C SER A 30 -3.69 1.07 13.38
N GLY A 31 -3.95 2.33 13.03
CA GLY A 31 -3.08 2.95 12.05
C GLY A 31 -3.38 4.40 11.74
N LEU A 32 -2.67 4.87 10.73
CA LEU A 32 -2.73 6.20 10.17
C LEU A 32 -2.82 6.08 8.66
N GLU A 33 -3.67 6.88 8.04
CA GLU A 33 -3.78 7.01 6.59
C GLU A 33 -3.64 8.48 6.21
N THR A 34 -2.81 8.75 5.21
CA THR A 34 -2.62 10.11 4.71
C THR A 34 -2.33 10.10 3.23
N GLN A 35 -2.75 11.16 2.56
CA GLN A 35 -2.37 11.45 1.20
C GLN A 35 -2.30 12.96 1.03
N ALA A 36 -1.41 13.40 0.15
CA ALA A 36 -1.26 14.79 -0.20
C ALA A 36 -0.92 14.90 -1.68
N ARG A 37 -1.40 15.98 -2.29
CA ARG A 37 -0.98 16.44 -3.60
C ARG A 37 -0.70 17.93 -3.48
N TYR A 38 0.36 18.38 -4.13
CA TYR A 38 0.78 19.76 -4.10
C TYR A 38 1.20 20.22 -5.50
N ASP A 39 0.79 21.43 -5.90
CA ASP A 39 1.22 22.06 -7.14
C ASP A 39 2.46 22.91 -6.85
N LEU A 40 3.60 22.55 -7.45
CA LEU A 40 4.85 23.25 -7.20
C LEU A 40 4.92 24.60 -7.93
N GLY A 41 4.04 24.86 -8.90
CA GLY A 41 3.90 26.18 -9.54
C GLY A 41 3.57 27.28 -8.53
N ASP A 42 2.81 26.95 -7.47
CA ASP A 42 2.46 27.88 -6.38
C ASP A 42 3.70 28.39 -5.60
N LEU A 43 4.83 27.69 -5.65
CA LEU A 43 6.08 28.09 -5.00
C LEU A 43 6.97 28.94 -5.90
N SER A 44 6.99 28.63 -7.20
CA SER A 44 7.81 29.33 -8.18
C SER A 44 7.34 29.01 -9.60
N PRO A 45 7.27 30.01 -10.50
CA PRO A 45 6.97 29.78 -11.92
C PRO A 45 7.92 28.79 -12.62
N ARG A 46 9.11 28.55 -12.05
CA ARG A 46 10.05 27.53 -12.57
C ARG A 46 9.47 26.11 -12.51
N PHE A 47 8.50 25.87 -11.65
CA PHE A 47 7.85 24.58 -11.45
C PHE A 47 6.40 24.57 -11.94
N ASP A 48 6.03 25.51 -12.82
CA ASP A 48 4.71 25.50 -13.45
C ASP A 48 4.43 24.12 -14.08
N ASN A 49 3.19 23.67 -13.95
CA ASN A 49 2.70 22.38 -14.43
C ASN A 49 3.31 21.16 -13.74
N LEU A 50 4.12 21.34 -12.68
CA LEU A 50 4.72 20.26 -11.90
C LEU A 50 3.92 20.04 -10.62
N SER A 51 3.36 18.86 -10.45
CA SER A 51 2.66 18.48 -9.23
C SER A 51 3.28 17.22 -8.64
N VAL A 52 3.44 17.23 -7.32
CA VAL A 52 3.92 16.08 -6.56
C VAL A 52 2.78 15.51 -5.73
N TYR A 53 2.79 14.20 -5.53
CA TYR A 53 1.82 13.54 -4.67
C TYR A 53 2.47 12.40 -3.89
N ALA A 54 1.86 12.08 -2.75
CA ALA A 54 2.18 10.91 -1.98
C ALA A 54 0.93 10.38 -1.26
N SER A 55 0.86 9.07 -1.09
CA SER A 55 -0.07 8.39 -0.21
C SER A 55 0.71 7.46 0.72
N TYR A 56 0.26 7.32 1.95
CA TYR A 56 0.92 6.50 2.94
C TYR A 56 -0.08 5.99 3.98
N ALA A 57 0.01 4.70 4.27
CA ALA A 57 -0.69 4.04 5.36
C ALA A 57 0.32 3.35 6.28
N TYR A 58 0.21 3.63 7.58
CA TYR A 58 0.76 2.79 8.62
C TYR A 58 -0.36 1.90 9.16
N VAL A 59 -0.20 0.59 9.07
CA VAL A 59 -1.20 -0.39 9.52
C VAL A 59 -0.57 -1.40 10.46
N ASN A 60 -0.94 -1.36 11.73
CA ASN A 60 -0.54 -2.36 12.70
C ASN A 60 -1.72 -3.31 12.96
N ALA A 61 -1.76 -4.41 12.21
CA ALA A 61 -2.73 -5.49 12.37
C ALA A 61 -2.13 -6.60 13.25
N GLU A 62 -2.74 -6.83 14.40
CA GLU A 62 -2.23 -7.77 15.42
C GLU A 62 -3.29 -8.78 15.81
N ILE A 63 -2.86 -10.02 16.02
CA ILE A 63 -3.66 -11.09 16.60
C ILE A 63 -3.77 -10.84 18.11
N ARG A 64 -5.01 -10.74 18.57
CA ARG A 64 -5.40 -10.51 19.97
C ARG A 64 -6.30 -11.65 20.50
N GLU A 65 -6.48 -12.71 19.72
CA GLU A 65 -7.01 -14.00 20.17
C GLU A 65 -6.01 -14.66 21.11
N LYS A 66 -6.48 -15.09 22.29
CA LYS A 66 -5.62 -15.82 23.22
C LYS A 66 -5.34 -17.21 22.66
N GLY A 67 -4.06 -17.55 22.51
CA GLY A 67 -3.61 -18.80 21.92
C GLY A 67 -2.12 -18.76 21.64
N ASP A 68 -1.66 -19.69 20.82
CA ASP A 68 -0.27 -19.84 20.37
C ASP A 68 0.24 -18.66 19.51
N THR A 69 -0.65 -17.92 18.86
CA THR A 69 -0.33 -16.77 18.00
C THR A 69 -0.65 -15.41 18.63
N TYR A 70 -0.97 -15.36 19.93
CA TYR A 70 -1.31 -14.09 20.60
C TYR A 70 -0.16 -13.09 20.52
N GLY A 71 -0.42 -11.91 19.95
CA GLY A 71 0.56 -10.84 19.77
C GLY A 71 1.28 -10.88 18.42
N ASN A 72 1.10 -11.94 17.63
CA ASN A 72 1.64 -12.01 16.27
C ASN A 72 0.96 -10.98 15.34
N GLN A 73 1.64 -10.66 14.25
CA GLN A 73 1.09 -9.84 13.18
C GLN A 73 0.09 -10.67 12.37
N VAL A 74 -1.01 -10.05 11.96
CA VAL A 74 -1.95 -10.67 11.02
C VAL A 74 -1.24 -10.89 9.67
N PRO A 75 -1.36 -12.07 9.04
CA PRO A 75 -0.76 -12.35 7.75
C PRO A 75 -1.16 -11.34 6.67
N PHE A 76 -0.29 -11.17 5.69
CA PHE A 76 -0.51 -10.31 4.52
C PHE A 76 -0.85 -8.84 4.82
N SER A 77 -0.44 -8.34 5.98
CA SER A 77 -0.66 -6.95 6.40
C SER A 77 0.67 -6.19 6.49
N PRO A 78 1.22 -5.61 5.42
CA PRO A 78 2.43 -4.79 5.50
C PRO A 78 2.20 -3.59 6.42
N LYS A 79 3.16 -3.32 7.33
CA LYS A 79 3.04 -2.19 8.28
C LYS A 79 3.13 -0.83 7.62
N HIS A 80 3.88 -0.74 6.53
CA HIS A 80 4.05 0.49 5.76
C HIS A 80 3.68 0.18 4.32
N LYS A 81 2.76 0.96 3.74
CA LYS A 81 2.43 0.90 2.31
C LYS A 81 2.15 2.31 1.82
N GLY A 82 2.52 2.61 0.59
CA GLY A 82 2.24 3.92 0.03
C GLY A 82 2.65 4.06 -1.41
N THR A 83 2.37 5.25 -1.92
CA THR A 83 2.80 5.68 -3.24
C THR A 83 3.42 7.07 -3.14
N LEU A 84 4.31 7.38 -4.06
CA LEU A 84 4.78 8.74 -4.29
C LEU A 84 4.98 8.95 -5.77
N GLY A 85 4.78 10.17 -6.24
CA GLY A 85 4.90 10.45 -7.65
C GLY A 85 4.95 11.92 -7.98
N VAL A 86 5.27 12.16 -9.24
CA VAL A 86 5.42 13.47 -9.85
C VAL A 86 4.72 13.44 -11.19
N ASP A 87 3.86 14.42 -11.43
CA ASP A 87 3.24 14.69 -12.72
C ASP A 87 3.76 16.02 -13.24
N TYR A 88 4.30 16.03 -14.46
CA TYR A 88 4.68 17.24 -15.17
C TYR A 88 3.86 17.37 -16.45
N LYS A 89 3.08 18.44 -16.59
CA LYS A 89 2.09 18.59 -17.66
C LYS A 89 2.27 19.85 -18.52
N PRO A 90 3.41 20.03 -19.22
CA PRO A 90 3.64 21.23 -20.01
C PRO A 90 2.86 21.18 -21.33
N GLY A 91 1.97 22.15 -21.54
CA GLY A 91 1.14 22.23 -22.76
C GLY A 91 0.36 20.92 -23.00
N SER A 92 0.58 20.29 -24.15
CA SER A 92 -0.04 19.03 -24.55
C SER A 92 0.63 17.76 -24.00
N TRP A 93 1.75 17.88 -23.28
CA TRP A 93 2.47 16.73 -22.76
C TRP A 93 2.02 16.37 -21.34
N THR A 94 2.15 15.10 -21.00
CA THR A 94 2.10 14.61 -19.62
C THR A 94 3.23 13.62 -19.39
N PHE A 95 4.08 13.92 -18.43
CA PHE A 95 5.11 13.02 -17.91
C PHE A 95 4.72 12.61 -16.50
N ASN A 96 4.68 11.31 -16.23
CA ASN A 96 4.43 10.78 -14.90
C ASN A 96 5.62 9.92 -14.47
N LEU A 97 6.09 10.13 -13.25
CA LEU A 97 6.97 9.24 -12.51
C LEU A 97 6.22 8.83 -11.24
N ASN A 98 6.12 7.54 -10.98
CA ASN A 98 5.45 7.01 -9.80
C ASN A 98 6.29 5.92 -9.13
N SER A 99 6.02 5.71 -7.86
CA SER A 99 6.54 4.59 -7.10
C SER A 99 5.49 4.03 -6.17
N ASP A 100 5.43 2.71 -6.10
CA ASP A 100 4.66 1.94 -5.14
C ASP A 100 5.61 1.22 -4.19
N PHE A 101 5.39 1.34 -2.88
CA PHE A 101 6.20 0.65 -1.88
C PHE A 101 5.36 -0.03 -0.82
N GLN A 102 5.91 -1.10 -0.27
CA GLN A 102 5.39 -1.75 0.93
C GLN A 102 6.50 -2.44 1.72
N SER A 103 6.36 -2.46 3.05
CA SER A 103 7.23 -3.23 3.93
C SER A 103 6.95 -4.74 3.85
N SER A 104 7.76 -5.53 4.54
CA SER A 104 7.54 -6.97 4.68
C SER A 104 6.19 -7.32 5.30
N GLN A 105 5.77 -8.57 5.09
CA GLN A 105 4.59 -9.20 5.69
C GLN A 105 4.88 -10.69 5.98
N PHE A 106 4.03 -11.33 6.79
CA PHE A 106 4.09 -12.78 7.04
C PHE A 106 3.02 -13.50 6.22
N ALA A 107 3.29 -14.75 5.84
CA ALA A 107 2.35 -15.60 5.11
C ALA A 107 1.38 -16.38 6.04
N ASP A 108 1.69 -16.49 7.33
CA ASP A 108 0.99 -17.36 8.26
C ASP A 108 0.82 -16.73 9.66
N ASN A 109 -0.19 -17.21 10.41
CA ASN A 109 -0.50 -16.67 11.74
C ASN A 109 0.62 -16.92 12.77
N ALA A 110 1.45 -17.94 12.55
CA ALA A 110 2.62 -18.21 13.39
C ALA A 110 3.77 -17.22 13.16
N ASN A 111 3.69 -16.42 12.08
CA ASN A 111 4.73 -15.48 11.67
C ASN A 111 6.08 -16.18 11.45
N THR A 112 6.03 -17.30 10.73
CA THR A 112 7.21 -18.07 10.37
C THR A 112 8.12 -17.21 9.49
N VAL A 113 9.38 -17.08 9.90
CA VAL A 113 10.36 -16.24 9.19
C VAL A 113 11.01 -16.99 8.05
N GLU A 114 11.50 -18.21 8.33
CA GLU A 114 12.15 -19.06 7.34
C GLU A 114 11.16 -19.53 6.28
N GLU A 115 11.58 -19.54 5.04
CA GLU A 115 10.77 -20.03 3.92
C GLU A 115 10.65 -21.55 3.98
N SER A 116 9.44 -22.08 3.88
CA SER A 116 9.22 -23.53 3.78
C SER A 116 9.62 -24.05 2.40
N ALA A 117 10.00 -25.33 2.32
CA ALA A 117 10.47 -25.93 1.06
C ALA A 117 9.44 -25.89 -0.09
N ASP A 118 8.16 -25.81 0.23
CA ASP A 118 7.05 -25.67 -0.73
C ASP A 118 6.67 -24.20 -1.03
N GLY A 119 7.34 -23.23 -0.41
CA GLY A 119 7.10 -21.80 -0.56
C GLY A 119 5.77 -21.30 0.03
N SER A 120 5.08 -22.11 0.85
CA SER A 120 3.77 -21.76 1.42
C SER A 120 3.85 -20.83 2.62
N THR A 121 4.97 -20.84 3.35
CA THR A 121 5.20 -20.04 4.56
C THR A 121 6.56 -19.34 4.50
N GLY A 122 6.74 -18.32 5.35
CA GLY A 122 7.94 -17.52 5.40
C GLY A 122 7.64 -16.02 5.42
N ARG A 123 8.69 -15.23 5.69
CA ARG A 123 8.60 -13.77 5.64
C ARG A 123 8.66 -13.30 4.19
N ILE A 124 7.58 -12.68 3.74
CA ILE A 124 7.52 -12.06 2.41
C ILE A 124 8.25 -10.71 2.48
N PRO A 125 9.31 -10.50 1.68
CA PRO A 125 10.06 -9.24 1.67
C PRO A 125 9.19 -8.06 1.22
N GLY A 126 9.54 -6.87 1.72
CA GLY A 126 9.02 -5.62 1.18
C GLY A 126 9.67 -5.28 -0.15
N PHE A 127 9.06 -4.35 -0.89
CA PHE A 127 9.57 -3.89 -2.17
C PHE A 127 9.22 -2.42 -2.40
N MET A 128 9.91 -1.82 -3.36
CA MET A 128 9.61 -0.51 -3.92
C MET A 128 9.80 -0.60 -5.44
N LEU A 129 8.72 -0.35 -6.17
CA LEU A 129 8.69 -0.37 -7.62
C LEU A 129 8.63 1.06 -8.14
N TRP A 130 9.11 1.24 -9.38
CA TRP A 130 9.09 2.53 -10.07
C TRP A 130 8.49 2.35 -11.45
N GLY A 131 7.62 3.29 -11.82
CA GLY A 131 6.99 3.36 -13.13
C GLY A 131 7.14 4.75 -13.72
N ALA A 132 7.23 4.83 -15.05
CA ALA A 132 7.25 6.08 -15.77
C ALA A 132 6.33 6.00 -16.99
N ARG A 133 5.61 7.09 -17.28
CA ARG A 133 4.73 7.18 -18.44
C ARG A 133 4.89 8.53 -19.12
N VAL A 134 4.88 8.52 -20.44
CA VAL A 134 4.83 9.73 -21.27
C VAL A 134 3.57 9.69 -22.12
N ALA A 135 2.84 10.80 -22.17
CA ALA A 135 1.65 10.96 -22.99
C ALA A 135 1.65 12.31 -23.72
N TYR A 136 0.99 12.34 -24.88
CA TYR A 136 0.77 13.53 -25.68
C TYR A 136 -0.69 13.62 -26.13
N ASP A 137 -1.28 14.80 -25.95
CA ASP A 137 -2.62 15.14 -26.40
C ASP A 137 -2.56 15.96 -27.69
N PHE A 138 -3.06 15.40 -28.79
CA PHE A 138 -3.08 16.06 -30.10
C PHE A 138 -4.18 17.13 -30.21
N GLY A 139 -5.11 17.17 -29.26
CA GLY A 139 -6.18 18.15 -29.17
C GLY A 139 -7.27 18.02 -30.26
N PRO A 140 -8.19 19.00 -30.34
CA PRO A 140 -9.40 18.88 -31.14
C PRO A 140 -9.18 18.68 -32.65
N GLN A 141 -8.02 19.12 -33.17
CA GLN A 141 -7.65 18.98 -34.59
C GLN A 141 -7.48 17.52 -35.00
N MET A 142 -7.17 16.64 -34.04
CA MET A 142 -7.05 15.20 -34.22
C MET A 142 -8.14 14.46 -33.43
N ALA A 143 -9.31 15.09 -33.27
CA ALA A 143 -10.44 14.55 -32.50
C ALA A 143 -10.06 14.14 -31.06
N ASP A 144 -9.23 14.94 -30.40
CA ASP A 144 -8.76 14.72 -29.02
C ASP A 144 -8.05 13.38 -28.82
N LEU A 145 -7.34 12.91 -29.87
CA LEU A 145 -6.48 11.73 -29.78
C LEU A 145 -5.42 11.93 -28.70
N ASN A 146 -5.30 10.96 -27.79
CA ASN A 146 -4.23 10.88 -26.79
C ASN A 146 -3.40 9.62 -27.02
N LEU A 147 -2.08 9.77 -27.14
CA LEU A 147 -1.14 8.65 -27.22
C LEU A 147 -0.25 8.62 -25.98
N ALA A 148 -0.02 7.42 -25.44
CA ALA A 148 0.83 7.24 -24.28
C ALA A 148 1.64 5.94 -24.34
N VAL A 149 2.81 5.96 -23.71
CA VAL A 149 3.71 4.80 -23.53
C VAL A 149 4.25 4.78 -22.10
N GLY A 150 4.35 3.60 -21.51
CA GLY A 150 4.81 3.35 -20.15
C GLY A 150 4.79 1.88 -19.80
#